data_AF-A0AAW8APQ2-F1
#
_entry.id   AF-A0AAW8APQ2-F1
#
_cell.length_a   1.000
_cell.length_b   1.000
_cell.length_c   1.000
_cell.angle_alpha   90.00
_cell.angle_beta   90.00
_cell.angle_gamma   90.00
#
_symmetry.space_group_name_H-M   'P 1'
#
loop_
_entity.id
_entity.type
_entity.pdbx_description
1 polymer ?
#
loop_
_entity_poly.entity_id
_entity_poly.type
_entity_poly.pdbx_seq_one_letter_code
_entity_poly.pdbx_strand_id
1 'polypeptide(L)'
;VRFQGGHNAGHTLIIGGKKTILRLIPSGIMRDGVACYIGNGVVLSPEALFKEIDELESAGVQVQNRLRISEATNLILPYHVAIDK
;
A
#
# COMPACT_ATOMS: atom_id res chain seq x y z
N VAL A 1 -1.64 3.74 10.40
CA VAL A 1 -0.23 3.90 9.94
C VAL A 1 0.35 2.51 9.67
N ARG A 2 1.10 2.31 8.59
CA ARG A 2 1.99 1.15 8.42
C ARG A 2 3.40 1.58 8.77
N PHE A 3 4.01 0.95 9.76
CA PHE A 3 5.27 1.44 10.35
C PHE A 3 6.51 0.59 9.99
N GLN A 4 6.31 -0.61 9.44
CA GLN A 4 7.40 -1.51 9.04
C GLN A 4 6.99 -2.41 7.86
N GLY A 5 7.97 -3.10 7.28
CA GLY A 5 7.76 -4.17 6.30
C GLY A 5 7.68 -3.65 4.88
N GLY A 6 7.07 -4.39 3.96
CA GLY A 6 6.91 -3.97 2.57
C GLY A 6 5.61 -4.43 1.94
N HIS A 7 5.66 -4.70 0.64
CA HIS A 7 4.54 -5.19 -0.17
C HIS A 7 4.34 -6.71 -0.06
N ASN A 8 4.95 -7.34 0.93
CA ASN A 8 4.88 -8.76 1.26
C ASN A 8 3.75 -9.11 2.24
N ALA A 9 3.01 -8.13 2.75
CA ALA A 9 1.83 -8.40 3.57
C ALA A 9 0.64 -8.87 2.72
N GLY A 10 -0.37 -9.47 3.36
CA GLY A 10 -1.56 -9.99 2.70
C GLY A 10 -2.84 -9.73 3.49
N HIS A 11 -3.14 -8.46 3.79
CA HIS A 11 -4.36 -8.12 4.54
C HIS A 11 -5.59 -8.26 3.64
N THR A 12 -6.35 -9.33 3.84
CA THR A 12 -7.62 -9.55 3.15
C THR A 12 -8.76 -8.89 3.92
N LEU A 13 -9.54 -8.05 3.25
CA LEU A 13 -10.74 -7.40 3.77
C LEU A 13 -11.95 -7.86 2.97
N ILE A 14 -13.07 -8.13 3.65
CA ILE A 14 -14.36 -8.41 3.03
C ILE A 14 -15.35 -7.37 3.56
N ILE A 15 -15.84 -6.49 2.68
CA ILE A 15 -16.77 -5.42 3.02
C ILE A 15 -17.94 -5.49 2.04
N GLY A 16 -19.17 -5.64 2.54
CA GLY A 16 -20.36 -5.76 1.68
C GLY A 16 -20.27 -6.91 0.67
N GLY A 17 -19.60 -8.00 1.02
CA GLY A 17 -19.37 -9.15 0.12
C GLY A 17 -18.23 -8.97 -0.89
N LYS A 18 -17.63 -7.78 -1.01
CA LYS A 18 -16.47 -7.53 -1.89
C LYS A 18 -15.17 -7.83 -1.15
N LYS A 19 -14.37 -8.73 -1.72
CA LYS A 19 -13.02 -9.07 -1.24
C LYS A 19 -11.98 -8.11 -1.81
N THR A 20 -11.14 -7.54 -0.95
CA THR A 20 -9.99 -6.68 -1.32
C THR A 20 -8.75 -7.19 -0.60
N ILE A 21 -7.61 -7.29 -1.29
CA ILE A 21 -6.34 -7.72 -0.70
C ILE A 21 -5.39 -6.53 -0.72
N LEU A 22 -4.92 -6.13 0.45
CA LEU A 22 -3.97 -5.04 0.62
C LEU A 22 -2.59 -5.56 0.99
N ARG A 23 -1.57 -5.07 0.29
CA ARG A 23 -0.19 -5.51 0.39
C ARG A 23 0.68 -4.45 1.03
N LEU A 24 0.66 -3.23 0.51
CA LEU A 24 1.47 -2.11 0.97
C LEU A 24 0.60 -1.01 1.58
N ILE A 25 -0.55 -0.70 0.98
CA ILE A 25 -1.41 0.37 1.47
C ILE A 25 -2.02 -0.03 2.84
N PRO A 26 -2.13 0.89 3.82
CA PRO A 26 -2.76 0.59 5.11
C PRO A 26 -4.25 0.24 4.96
N SER A 27 -4.74 -0.77 5.69
CA SER A 27 -6.13 -1.24 5.65
C SER A 27 -7.20 -0.20 5.99
N GLY A 28 -6.80 0.88 6.69
CA GLY A 28 -7.66 2.04 6.92
C GLY A 28 -8.14 2.74 5.64
N ILE A 29 -7.51 2.46 4.49
CA ILE A 29 -7.91 3.05 3.21
C ILE A 29 -9.34 2.66 2.80
N MET A 30 -9.88 1.58 3.35
CA MET A 30 -11.26 1.15 3.09
C MET A 30 -12.31 1.90 3.93
N ARG A 31 -11.90 2.88 4.74
CA ARG A 31 -12.81 3.73 5.53
C ARG A 31 -12.77 5.16 5.01
N ASP A 32 -13.93 5.69 4.66
CA ASP A 32 -14.05 7.08 4.19
C ASP A 32 -13.58 8.07 5.26
N GLY A 33 -12.94 9.16 4.80
CA GLY A 33 -12.41 10.22 5.68
C GLY A 33 -11.16 9.84 6.48
N VAL A 34 -10.70 8.59 6.45
CA VAL A 34 -9.52 8.15 7.20
C VAL A 34 -8.24 8.41 6.41
N ALA A 35 -7.34 9.23 6.98
CA ALA A 35 -6.00 9.45 6.46
C ALA A 35 -5.11 8.22 6.69
N CYS A 36 -4.35 7.84 5.67
CA CYS A 36 -3.46 6.68 5.69
C CYS A 36 -2.00 7.12 5.52
N TYR A 37 -1.13 6.56 6.36
CA TYR A 37 0.29 6.90 6.39
C TYR A 37 1.15 5.66 6.22
N ILE A 38 2.12 5.75 5.31
CA ILE A 38 3.27 4.84 5.21
C ILE A 38 4.44 5.52 5.92
N GLY A 39 4.89 4.92 7.03
CA GLY A 39 5.98 5.43 7.85
C GLY A 39 7.36 5.02 7.33
N ASN A 40 8.40 5.66 7.89
CA ASN A 40 9.80 5.52 7.45
C ASN A 40 10.39 4.10 7.61
N GLY A 41 9.81 3.25 8.46
CA GLY A 41 10.27 1.86 8.61
C GLY A 41 9.82 0.92 7.48
N VAL A 42 9.05 1.41 6.50
CA VAL A 42 8.58 0.62 5.36
C VAL A 42 9.60 0.65 4.23
N VAL A 43 9.87 -0.52 3.64
CA VAL A 43 10.55 -0.67 2.35
C VAL A 43 9.51 -0.67 1.22
N LEU A 44 9.54 0.38 0.41
CA LEU A 44 8.49 0.72 -0.55
C LEU A 44 8.91 0.32 -1.96
N SER A 45 8.12 -0.52 -2.64
CA SER A 45 8.25 -0.72 -4.09
C SER A 45 7.33 0.25 -4.81
N PRO A 46 7.84 1.18 -5.65
CA PRO A 46 7.00 2.08 -6.43
C PRO A 46 6.06 1.32 -7.37
N GLU A 47 6.55 0.27 -8.02
CA GLU A 47 5.75 -0.58 -8.91
C GLU A 47 4.57 -1.23 -8.17
N ALA A 48 4.83 -1.81 -7.00
CA ALA A 48 3.79 -2.42 -6.18
C ALA A 48 2.79 -1.37 -5.66
N LEU A 49 3.29 -0.19 -5.28
CA LEU A 49 2.45 0.92 -4.81
C LEU A 49 1.48 1.37 -5.91
N PHE A 50 1.98 1.73 -7.10
CA PHE A 50 1.12 2.22 -8.18
C PHE A 50 0.10 1.17 -8.61
N LYS A 51 0.53 -0.09 -8.73
CA LYS A 51 -0.40 -1.19 -9.03
C LYS A 51 -1.54 -1.30 -8.02
N GLU A 52 -1.22 -1.21 -6.72
CA GLU A 52 -2.24 -1.29 -5.67
C GLU A 52 -3.14 -0.04 -5.64
N ILE A 53 -2.61 1.15 -5.96
CA ILE A 53 -3.41 2.37 -6.15
C ILE A 53 -4.40 2.17 -7.30
N ASP A 54 -3.94 1.73 -8.46
CA ASP A 54 -4.78 1.54 -9.64
C ASP A 54 -5.89 0.52 -9.39
N GLU A 55 -5.56 -0.60 -8.72
CA GLU A 55 -6.53 -1.63 -8.29
C GLU A 55 -7.63 -1.04 -7.39
N LEU A 56 -7.25 -0.17 -6.44
CA LEU A 56 -8.17 0.46 -5.50
C LEU A 56 -9.02 1.56 -6.13
N GLU A 57 -8.42 2.43 -6.94
CA GLU A 57 -9.12 3.52 -7.61
C GLU A 57 -10.11 2.98 -8.66
N SER A 58 -9.74 1.94 -9.41
CA SER A 58 -10.66 1.20 -10.29
C SER A 58 -11.83 0.55 -9.54
N ALA A 59 -11.63 0.26 -8.25
CA ALA A 59 -12.63 -0.29 -7.36
C ALA A 59 -13.50 0.78 -6.65
N GLY A 60 -13.28 2.07 -6.95
CA GLY A 60 -14.01 3.21 -6.41
C GLY A 60 -13.46 3.77 -5.10
N VAL A 61 -12.28 3.32 -4.64
CA VAL A 61 -11.65 3.79 -3.40
C VAL A 61 -10.76 5.00 -3.70
N GLN A 62 -11.00 6.14 -3.05
CA GLN A 62 -10.18 7.34 -3.23
C GLN A 62 -8.84 7.20 -2.51
N VAL A 63 -7.71 7.06 -3.21
CA VAL A 63 -6.41 6.83 -2.54
C VAL A 63 -5.56 8.09 -2.46
N GLN A 64 -5.36 8.79 -3.58
CA GLN A 64 -4.39 9.90 -3.69
C GLN A 64 -4.59 11.02 -2.66
N ASN A 65 -5.84 11.36 -2.33
CA ASN A 65 -6.16 12.41 -1.37
C ASN A 65 -5.87 12.01 0.09
N ARG A 66 -5.86 10.71 0.40
CA ARG A 66 -5.78 10.18 1.78
C ARG A 66 -4.46 9.49 2.10
N LEU A 67 -3.68 9.08 1.10
CA LEU A 67 -2.39 8.45 1.32
C LEU A 67 -1.28 9.50 1.48
N ARG A 68 -0.45 9.31 2.50
CA ARG A 68 0.75 10.09 2.77
C ARG A 68 1.91 9.13 3.00
N ILE A 69 3.08 9.49 2.48
CA ILE A 69 4.28 8.65 2.52
C ILE A 69 5.39 9.47 3.16
N SER A 70 6.08 8.89 4.13
CA SER A 70 7.27 9.51 4.71
C SER A 70 8.38 9.61 3.67
N GLU A 71 9.02 10.76 3.55
CA GLU A 71 10.19 10.95 2.66
C GLU A 71 11.38 10.04 3.02
N ALA A 72 11.41 9.51 4.25
CA ALA A 72 12.46 8.63 4.75
C ALA A 72 12.23 7.13 4.45
N THR A 73 11.22 6.77 3.66
CA THR A 73 11.05 5.37 3.22
C THR A 73 12.14 4.95 2.24
N ASN A 74 12.70 3.76 2.45
CA ASN A 74 13.64 3.16 1.51
C ASN A 74 12.91 2.58 0.30
N LEU A 75 13.52 2.67 -0.88
CA LEU A 75 12.94 2.15 -2.12
C LEU A 75 13.44 0.72 -2.43
N ILE A 76 12.49 -0.15 -2.72
CA ILE A 76 12.73 -1.41 -3.43
C ILE A 76 12.75 -1.07 -4.92
N LEU A 77 13.82 -1.47 -5.60
CA LEU A 77 14.10 -1.15 -7.00
C LEU A 77 14.34 -2.47 -7.74
N PRO A 78 14.27 -2.50 -9.09
CA PRO A 78 14.33 -3.75 -9.84
C PRO A 78 15.54 -4.63 -9.53
N TYR A 79 16.70 -4.04 -9.25
CA TYR A 79 17.91 -4.80 -8.91
C TYR A 79 17.83 -5.44 -7.51
N HIS A 80 17.10 -4.86 -6.55
CA HIS A 80 16.85 -5.51 -5.26
C HIS A 80 16.08 -6.82 -5.47
N VAL A 81 15.08 -6.80 -6.36
CA VAL A 81 14.29 -7.99 -6.72
C VAL A 81 15.15 -9.00 -7.50
N ALA A 82 16.07 -8.53 -8.34
CA ALA A 82 16.96 -9.41 -9.10
C ALA A 82 17.99 -10.13 -8.21
N ILE A 83 18.47 -9.49 -7.13
CA ILE A 83 19.42 -10.07 -6.18
C ILE A 83 18.75 -11.08 -5.24
N ASP A 84 17.47 -10.89 -4.92
CA ASP A 84 16.70 -11.77 -4.03
C ASP A 84 16.24 -13.08 -4.71
N LYS A 85 16.47 -13.22 -6.02
CA LYS A 85 16.15 -14.42 -6.82
C LYS A 85 17.34 -15.36 -6.94
#